data_AF-A0A5J4RCC7-F1
#
_entry.id   AF-A0A5J4RCC7-F1
#
_cell.length_a   1.000
_cell.length_b   1.000
_cell.length_c   1.000
_cell.angle_alpha   90.00
_cell.angle_beta   90.00
_cell.angle_gamma   90.00
#
_symmetry.space_group_name_H-M   'P 1'
#
loop_
_entity.id
_entity.type
_entity.pdbx_description
1 polymer ?
#
loop_
_entity_poly.entity_id
_entity_poly.type
_entity_poly.pdbx_seq_one_letter_code
_entity_poly.pdbx_strand_id
1 'polypeptide(L)'
;MKRYINKAIKVLFSIMVIMGAIACNEEDLSGIPSSAKNLIALSAKIDADETGSTRASVSPDNNFPNEAQVAVLAYINNNNETPYINNEKANVENDGLLPYYYLAWQEGKEQYWPDEQELWITAYNPLNNKDSHSNNKLNIALHPENWRITPDVIVADPVTTKYLPNTPVGLSFHHIMSSLNIKVKSADGDAQLGKVKLFIEENQSARFYNLKTTQWEKSTTPTPSANYLLSENTPLSSIPVNLNSTPVLLFPGMEQFVRLTVDKKLLDGSYDAISMKLSDIKDKTGTPIPLLLPGIRSTLTLSLKSTNFSVDNFSLQEWGRVVNKDIINPSTRIVINVYSLDIERYKKIQSIRIISLGKEYRAIVASILSSAFPFSVLTENLDELPQSLGVYSQLIIYMTDNSVFKIPFSMYQYRYDENRLILTIDSEAFNQ
;
A
#
# COMPACT_ATOMS: atom_id res chain seq x y z
N MET A 1 29.18 -14.58 -24.43
CA MET A 1 28.07 -14.66 -25.41
C MET A 1 27.35 -16.01 -25.44
N LYS A 2 28.03 -17.17 -25.56
CA LYS A 2 27.39 -18.51 -25.59
C LYS A 2 26.68 -18.97 -24.28
N ARG A 3 26.91 -18.32 -23.14
CA ARG A 3 26.28 -18.68 -21.84
C ARG A 3 24.91 -18.02 -21.59
N TYR A 4 24.63 -16.87 -22.19
CA TYR A 4 23.36 -16.14 -22.01
C TYR A 4 22.22 -16.71 -22.87
N ILE A 5 22.55 -17.22 -24.07
CA ILE A 5 21.57 -17.84 -24.98
C ILE A 5 21.00 -19.15 -24.39
N ASN A 6 21.80 -19.89 -23.60
CA ASN A 6 21.40 -21.19 -23.05
C ASN A 6 20.43 -21.08 -21.84
N LYS A 7 20.40 -19.93 -21.16
CA LYS A 7 19.48 -19.67 -20.04
C LYS A 7 18.10 -19.22 -20.54
N ALA A 8 18.07 -18.31 -21.51
CA ALA A 8 16.84 -17.85 -22.15
C ALA A 8 16.11 -18.98 -22.90
N ILE A 9 16.84 -19.84 -23.61
CA ILE A 9 16.25 -20.98 -24.35
C ILE A 9 15.71 -22.05 -23.39
N LYS A 10 16.34 -22.30 -22.24
CA LYS A 10 15.81 -23.26 -21.24
C LYS A 10 14.54 -22.75 -20.53
N VAL A 11 14.49 -21.46 -20.19
CA VAL A 11 13.31 -20.84 -19.58
C VAL A 11 12.12 -20.85 -20.56
N LEU A 12 12.36 -20.57 -21.84
CA LEU A 12 11.35 -20.69 -22.89
C LEU A 12 10.89 -22.14 -23.13
N PHE A 13 11.80 -23.13 -23.07
CA PHE A 13 11.44 -24.53 -23.25
C PHE A 13 10.61 -25.09 -22.08
N SER A 14 10.87 -24.69 -20.84
CA SER A 14 10.03 -25.13 -19.71
C SER A 14 8.61 -24.53 -19.78
N ILE A 15 8.47 -23.29 -20.28
CA ILE A 15 7.16 -22.62 -20.41
C ILE A 15 6.37 -23.15 -21.63
N MET A 16 7.03 -23.39 -22.77
CA MET A 16 6.38 -23.95 -23.97
C MET A 16 6.09 -25.45 -23.86
N VAL A 17 6.88 -26.24 -23.12
CA VAL A 17 6.57 -27.66 -22.92
C VAL A 17 5.36 -27.84 -21.98
N ILE A 18 5.11 -26.94 -21.04
CA ILE A 18 3.93 -27.01 -20.17
C ILE A 18 2.66 -26.59 -20.92
N MET A 19 2.67 -25.52 -21.72
CA MET A 19 1.50 -25.16 -22.55
C MET A 19 1.31 -26.07 -23.79
N GLY A 20 2.38 -26.63 -24.34
CA GLY A 20 2.34 -27.53 -25.50
C GLY A 20 2.00 -28.99 -25.16
N ALA A 21 2.43 -29.52 -24.01
CA ALA A 21 2.11 -30.90 -23.63
C ALA A 21 0.65 -31.06 -23.16
N ILE A 22 0.06 -30.03 -22.54
CA ILE A 22 -1.36 -30.03 -22.12
C ILE A 22 -2.30 -29.95 -23.35
N ALA A 23 -1.83 -29.41 -24.48
CA ALA A 23 -2.61 -29.31 -25.72
C ALA A 23 -2.41 -30.47 -26.70
N CYS A 24 -1.49 -31.40 -26.46
CA CYS A 24 -1.17 -32.46 -27.44
C CYS A 24 -1.12 -33.90 -26.93
N ASN A 25 -1.15 -34.20 -25.63
CA ASN A 25 -1.19 -35.60 -25.18
C ASN A 25 -2.21 -35.83 -24.06
N GLU A 26 -3.41 -36.28 -24.43
CA GLU A 26 -4.25 -37.15 -23.59
C GLU A 26 -3.61 -38.56 -23.48
N GLU A 27 -2.32 -38.65 -23.12
CA GLU A 27 -1.67 -39.93 -22.85
C GLU A 27 -1.38 -40.06 -21.35
N ASP A 28 -2.27 -40.80 -20.70
CA ASP A 28 -2.08 -41.65 -19.53
C ASP A 28 -1.14 -41.12 -18.43
N LEU A 29 -1.63 -40.14 -17.66
CA LEU A 29 -0.98 -39.63 -16.45
C LEU A 29 -1.20 -40.53 -15.21
N SER A 30 -1.54 -41.81 -15.36
CA SER A 30 -1.94 -42.70 -14.25
C SER A 30 -0.85 -43.01 -13.21
N GLY A 31 0.42 -42.70 -13.50
CA GLY A 31 1.56 -42.93 -12.60
C GLY A 31 2.08 -41.73 -11.80
N ILE A 32 1.56 -40.52 -12.04
CA ILE A 32 2.00 -39.31 -11.33
C ILE A 32 1.02 -39.06 -10.16
N PRO A 33 1.50 -38.86 -8.91
CA PRO A 33 0.65 -38.48 -7.80
C PRO A 33 -0.20 -37.26 -8.18
N SER A 34 -1.47 -37.20 -7.79
CA SER A 34 -2.36 -36.06 -8.03
C SER A 34 -1.74 -34.72 -7.61
N SER A 35 -0.98 -34.74 -6.50
CA SER A 35 -0.18 -33.62 -5.98
C SER A 35 0.98 -33.17 -6.86
N ALA A 36 1.42 -33.95 -7.85
CA ALA A 36 2.50 -33.59 -8.78
C ALA A 36 1.98 -33.10 -10.15
N LYS A 37 0.66 -33.05 -10.36
CA LYS A 37 0.06 -32.63 -11.65
C LYS A 37 -0.32 -31.15 -11.71
N ASN A 38 -0.55 -30.52 -10.56
CA ASN A 38 -1.18 -29.21 -10.51
C ASN A 38 -0.21 -28.17 -9.91
N LEU A 39 0.72 -27.67 -10.72
CA LEU A 39 1.62 -26.59 -10.32
C LEU A 39 0.83 -25.32 -9.95
N ILE A 40 1.16 -24.67 -8.83
CA ILE A 40 0.58 -23.38 -8.48
C ILE A 40 1.23 -22.31 -9.35
N ALA A 41 0.51 -21.84 -10.37
CA ALA A 41 0.90 -20.69 -11.18
C ALA A 41 0.48 -19.39 -10.48
N LEU A 42 1.40 -18.43 -10.39
CA LEU A 42 1.21 -17.16 -9.70
C LEU A 42 1.47 -15.99 -10.66
N SER A 43 0.64 -14.96 -10.56
CA SER A 43 0.82 -13.68 -11.27
C SER A 43 0.78 -12.53 -10.27
N ALA A 44 1.50 -11.46 -10.55
CA ALA A 44 1.59 -10.28 -9.70
C ALA A 44 1.20 -9.02 -10.47
N LYS A 45 0.42 -8.18 -9.80
CA LYS A 45 0.13 -6.80 -10.20
C LYS A 45 0.50 -5.88 -9.03
N ILE A 46 1.05 -4.72 -9.33
CA ILE A 46 1.15 -3.61 -8.38
C ILE A 46 0.01 -2.64 -8.73
N ASP A 47 -0.51 -1.91 -7.74
CA ASP A 47 -1.53 -0.87 -7.92
C ASP A 47 -1.28 0.00 -9.18
N ALA A 48 -2.38 0.34 -9.88
CA ALA A 48 -2.41 0.78 -11.27
C ALA A 48 -1.59 2.05 -11.58
N ASP A 49 -0.99 2.07 -12.77
CA ASP A 49 -0.35 3.26 -13.32
C ASP A 49 -1.33 4.24 -13.97
N GLU A 50 -0.77 5.36 -14.46
CA GLU A 50 -1.39 6.57 -15.05
C GLU A 50 -2.54 6.36 -16.05
N THR A 51 -2.75 5.14 -16.55
CA THR A 51 -3.67 4.89 -17.66
C THR A 51 -4.93 4.11 -17.30
N GLY A 52 -5.06 3.60 -16.07
CA GLY A 52 -6.12 2.62 -15.74
C GLY A 52 -6.00 1.32 -16.57
N SER A 53 -4.94 1.20 -17.38
CA SER A 53 -4.64 0.00 -18.11
C SER A 53 -4.05 -0.99 -17.13
N THR A 54 -4.54 -2.22 -17.16
CA THR A 54 -3.98 -3.32 -16.38
C THR A 54 -2.54 -3.66 -16.75
N ARG A 55 -1.91 -2.94 -17.69
CA ARG A 55 -0.49 -3.03 -17.99
C ARG A 55 0.28 -2.45 -16.81
N ALA A 56 1.00 -3.30 -16.09
CA ALA A 56 2.11 -2.85 -15.26
C ALA A 56 3.14 -2.14 -16.17
N SER A 57 3.01 -0.84 -16.43
CA SER A 57 4.10 -0.10 -17.06
C SER A 57 5.20 0.10 -16.03
N VAL A 58 6.39 -0.31 -16.45
CA VAL A 58 7.62 -0.14 -15.71
C VAL A 58 7.89 1.37 -15.65
N SER A 59 7.65 2.00 -14.50
CA SER A 59 8.35 3.25 -14.20
C SER A 59 9.83 2.90 -14.03
N PRO A 60 10.77 3.59 -14.71
CA PRO A 60 12.18 3.18 -14.80
C PRO A 60 12.94 3.24 -13.47
N ASP A 61 12.36 3.82 -12.42
CA ASP A 61 13.00 3.96 -11.13
C ASP A 61 12.40 2.97 -10.11
N ASN A 62 12.95 1.75 -10.12
CA ASN A 62 13.08 0.83 -8.97
C ASN A 62 11.91 -0.06 -8.47
N ASN A 63 10.79 -0.26 -9.16
CA ASN A 63 9.72 -1.04 -8.51
C ASN A 63 9.88 -2.57 -8.53
N PHE A 64 10.70 -3.14 -9.41
CA PHE A 64 11.28 -4.48 -9.27
C PHE A 64 12.52 -4.55 -10.18
N PRO A 65 13.77 -4.45 -9.69
CA PRO A 65 14.92 -4.76 -10.51
C PRO A 65 14.82 -6.22 -11.00
N ASN A 66 15.49 -6.58 -12.10
CA ASN A 66 15.51 -7.92 -12.71
C ASN A 66 16.07 -9.06 -11.80
N GLU A 67 16.08 -8.85 -10.48
CA GLU A 67 16.47 -9.76 -9.40
C GLU A 67 15.44 -9.73 -8.24
N ALA A 68 14.26 -9.17 -8.45
CA ALA A 68 13.23 -9.07 -7.43
C ALA A 68 12.64 -10.43 -7.05
N GLN A 69 12.48 -10.68 -5.76
CA GLN A 69 11.92 -11.90 -5.20
C GLN A 69 10.81 -11.57 -4.20
N VAL A 70 9.75 -12.37 -4.20
CA VAL A 70 8.70 -12.31 -3.18
C VAL A 70 8.74 -13.59 -2.33
N ALA A 71 8.33 -13.47 -1.08
CA ALA A 71 8.06 -14.62 -0.23
C ALA A 71 6.57 -14.92 -0.27
N VAL A 72 6.21 -16.16 -0.61
CA VAL A 72 4.83 -16.64 -0.72
C VAL A 72 4.47 -17.42 0.53
N LEU A 73 3.29 -17.13 1.09
CA LEU A 73 2.73 -17.81 2.26
C LEU A 73 1.34 -18.33 1.89
N ALA A 74 1.06 -19.60 2.19
CA ALA A 74 -0.25 -20.19 1.95
C ALA A 74 -0.70 -21.13 3.06
N TYR A 75 -2.01 -21.24 3.25
CA TYR A 75 -2.66 -22.16 4.19
C TYR A 75 -3.85 -22.86 3.51
N ILE A 76 -4.02 -24.16 3.76
CA ILE A 76 -5.23 -24.92 3.36
C ILE A 76 -6.50 -24.36 4.01
N ASN A 77 -6.36 -23.82 5.22
CA ASN A 77 -7.41 -23.11 5.93
C ASN A 77 -6.75 -21.96 6.69
N ASN A 78 -7.32 -20.75 6.62
CA ASN A 78 -6.77 -19.58 7.32
C ASN A 78 -6.67 -19.78 8.85
N ASN A 79 -7.43 -20.73 9.41
CA ASN A 79 -7.38 -21.09 10.83
C ASN A 79 -6.23 -22.05 11.20
N ASN A 80 -5.55 -22.65 10.22
CA ASN A 80 -4.44 -23.56 10.51
C ASN A 80 -3.22 -22.78 11.01
N GLU A 81 -2.58 -23.30 12.06
CA GLU A 81 -1.34 -22.74 12.60
C GLU A 81 -0.15 -23.03 11.69
N THR A 82 -0.16 -24.17 11.00
CA THR A 82 0.93 -24.58 10.10
C THR A 82 0.63 -24.17 8.66
N PRO A 83 1.50 -23.38 8.00
CA PRO A 83 1.36 -23.04 6.60
C PRO A 83 1.59 -24.24 5.69
N TYR A 84 0.85 -24.27 4.58
CA TYR A 84 1.06 -25.19 3.47
C TYR A 84 2.27 -24.77 2.62
N ILE A 85 2.39 -23.47 2.33
CA ILE A 85 3.60 -22.86 1.74
C ILE A 85 4.15 -21.89 2.77
N ASN A 86 5.39 -22.07 3.21
CA ASN A 86 5.98 -21.28 4.30
C ASN A 86 7.07 -20.34 3.79
N ASN A 87 6.71 -19.10 3.46
CA ASN A 87 7.64 -18.06 3.03
C ASN A 87 8.54 -18.50 1.86
N GLU A 88 8.01 -19.31 0.94
CA GLU A 88 8.78 -19.84 -0.18
C GLU A 88 9.05 -18.74 -1.21
N LYS A 89 10.25 -18.78 -1.79
CA LYS A 89 10.72 -17.70 -2.66
C LYS A 89 10.22 -17.93 -4.08
N ALA A 90 9.64 -16.88 -4.67
CA ALA A 90 9.34 -16.80 -6.09
C ALA A 90 10.05 -15.59 -6.71
N ASN A 91 10.66 -15.78 -7.87
CA ASN A 91 11.29 -14.71 -8.65
C ASN A 91 10.21 -13.95 -9.42
N VAL A 92 10.31 -12.63 -9.45
CA VAL A 92 9.45 -11.78 -10.27
C VAL A 92 10.02 -11.75 -11.68
N GLU A 93 9.27 -12.30 -12.63
CA GLU A 93 9.65 -12.37 -14.04
C GLU A 93 8.75 -11.45 -14.86
N ASN A 94 9.34 -10.69 -15.77
CA ASN A 94 8.63 -9.82 -16.70
C ASN A 94 8.71 -10.40 -18.11
N ASP A 95 7.56 -10.84 -18.61
CA ASP A 95 7.38 -11.12 -20.03
C ASP A 95 6.73 -9.87 -20.63
N GLY A 96 7.53 -8.98 -21.23
CA GLY A 96 7.11 -7.63 -21.68
C GLY A 96 5.96 -7.59 -22.71
N LEU A 97 5.36 -8.74 -23.03
CA LEU A 97 4.15 -8.89 -23.83
C LEU A 97 2.87 -8.91 -22.98
N LEU A 98 2.96 -9.10 -21.67
CA LEU A 98 1.82 -9.30 -20.79
C LEU A 98 1.62 -8.11 -19.84
N PRO A 99 0.36 -7.84 -19.46
CA PRO A 99 0.05 -6.71 -18.60
C PRO A 99 0.44 -6.95 -17.12
N TYR A 100 0.98 -8.12 -16.76
CA TYR A 100 1.28 -8.50 -15.38
C TYR A 100 2.62 -9.25 -15.30
N TYR A 101 3.21 -9.28 -14.10
CA TYR A 101 4.40 -10.07 -13.83
C TYR A 101 4.03 -11.52 -13.50
N TYR A 102 4.92 -12.45 -13.79
CA TYR A 102 4.83 -13.82 -13.29
C TYR A 102 5.69 -13.99 -12.05
N LEU A 103 5.24 -14.84 -11.13
CA LEU A 103 6.04 -15.26 -10.00
C LEU A 103 6.50 -16.70 -10.23
N ALA A 104 7.75 -16.85 -10.65
CA ALA A 104 8.34 -18.14 -10.96
C ALA A 104 8.95 -18.78 -9.71
N TRP A 105 8.56 -20.01 -9.39
CA TRP A 105 9.20 -20.78 -8.34
C TRP A 105 10.69 -20.98 -8.64
N GLN A 106 11.50 -21.03 -7.59
CA GLN A 106 12.91 -21.41 -7.74
C GLN A 106 13.00 -22.88 -8.15
N GLU A 107 14.01 -23.20 -8.97
CA GLU A 107 14.27 -24.57 -9.44
C GLU A 107 14.36 -25.54 -8.26
N GLY A 108 13.54 -26.60 -8.28
CA GLY A 108 13.47 -27.61 -7.21
C GLY A 108 12.67 -27.18 -5.97
N LYS A 109 11.98 -26.03 -6.02
CA LYS A 109 11.10 -25.50 -4.98
C LYS A 109 9.68 -25.25 -5.48
N GLU A 110 9.28 -25.95 -6.53
CA GLU A 110 7.95 -25.86 -7.12
C GLU A 110 6.88 -26.21 -6.08
N GLN A 111 5.82 -25.41 -6.02
CA GLN A 111 4.69 -25.63 -5.12
C GLN A 111 3.46 -26.09 -5.92
N TYR A 112 2.72 -27.04 -5.38
CA TYR A 112 1.61 -27.70 -6.07
C TYR A 112 0.31 -27.57 -5.29
N TRP A 113 -0.82 -27.64 -5.97
CA TRP A 113 -2.12 -27.58 -5.33
C TRP A 113 -2.36 -28.83 -4.47
N PRO A 114 -2.90 -28.68 -3.25
CA PRO A 114 -3.46 -29.81 -2.50
C PRO A 114 -4.76 -30.29 -3.17
N ASP A 115 -4.99 -31.60 -3.15
CA ASP A 115 -6.17 -32.20 -3.78
C ASP A 115 -7.48 -31.65 -3.21
N GLU A 116 -8.31 -31.10 -4.11
CA GLU A 116 -9.66 -30.54 -3.86
C GLU A 116 -9.75 -29.46 -2.77
N GLN A 117 -8.61 -28.98 -2.27
CA GLN A 117 -8.54 -28.05 -1.15
C GLN A 117 -8.34 -26.61 -1.64
N GLU A 118 -9.01 -25.68 -0.97
CA GLU A 118 -8.75 -24.26 -1.12
C GLU A 118 -7.44 -23.88 -0.42
N LEU A 119 -6.76 -22.89 -0.96
CA LEU A 119 -5.63 -22.23 -0.35
C LEU A 119 -5.98 -20.76 -0.12
N TRP A 120 -5.74 -20.28 1.08
CA TRP A 120 -5.52 -18.87 1.37
C TRP A 120 -4.06 -18.57 1.03
N ILE A 121 -3.79 -17.61 0.13
CA ILE A 121 -2.45 -17.32 -0.41
C ILE A 121 -2.19 -15.81 -0.32
N THR A 122 -1.01 -15.43 0.15
CA THR A 122 -0.48 -14.05 0.13
C THR A 122 1.02 -14.09 -0.22
N ALA A 123 1.60 -12.92 -0.49
CA ALA A 123 3.02 -12.77 -0.72
C ALA A 123 3.51 -11.39 -0.27
N TYR A 124 4.82 -11.22 -0.09
CA TYR A 124 5.39 -9.93 0.31
C TYR A 124 6.84 -9.74 -0.18
N ASN A 125 7.29 -8.49 -0.18
CA ASN A 125 8.67 -8.07 -0.43
C ASN A 125 9.00 -6.85 0.45
N PRO A 126 10.24 -6.70 0.96
CA PRO A 126 11.41 -7.58 0.78
C PRO A 126 11.34 -8.87 1.60
N LEU A 127 12.19 -9.84 1.25
CA LEU A 127 12.26 -11.13 1.93
C LEU A 127 12.71 -10.97 3.39
N ASN A 128 11.88 -11.42 4.33
CA ASN A 128 12.24 -11.45 5.74
C ASN A 128 12.94 -12.78 6.08
N ASN A 129 14.24 -12.88 5.78
CA ASN A 129 15.02 -14.13 5.97
C ASN A 129 15.32 -14.46 7.46
N LYS A 130 14.83 -13.68 8.44
CA LYS A 130 15.28 -13.77 9.85
C LYS A 130 14.31 -14.44 10.83
N ASP A 131 13.06 -14.71 10.45
CA ASP A 131 12.14 -15.46 11.32
C ASP A 131 12.22 -16.95 11.02
N SER A 132 12.95 -17.66 11.89
CA SER A 132 13.14 -19.13 11.84
C SER A 132 11.89 -19.91 12.27
N HIS A 133 10.85 -19.23 12.74
CA HIS A 133 9.58 -19.82 13.12
C HIS A 133 8.49 -19.25 12.22
N SER A 134 7.77 -20.14 11.53
CA SER A 134 6.58 -19.82 10.72
C SER A 134 5.71 -18.80 11.45
N ASN A 135 5.79 -17.55 11.03
CA ASN A 135 4.89 -16.53 11.52
C ASN A 135 4.37 -15.75 10.33
N ASN A 136 3.05 -15.71 10.22
CA ASN A 136 2.27 -14.80 9.39
C ASN A 136 2.46 -13.32 9.81
N LYS A 137 3.55 -12.96 10.49
CA LYS A 137 3.82 -11.64 11.03
C LYS A 137 5.18 -11.18 10.54
N LEU A 138 5.20 -10.07 9.82
CA LEU A 138 6.41 -9.42 9.36
C LEU A 138 6.89 -8.45 10.44
N ASN A 139 8.07 -8.66 10.99
CA ASN A 139 8.70 -7.68 11.86
C ASN A 139 9.38 -6.60 11.02
N ILE A 140 8.87 -5.38 11.07
CA ILE A 140 9.39 -4.24 10.33
C ILE A 140 9.93 -3.25 11.35
N ALA A 141 11.17 -2.80 11.14
CA ALA A 141 11.84 -1.83 11.98
C ALA A 141 12.32 -0.65 11.14
N LEU A 142 12.03 0.56 11.61
CA LEU A 142 12.63 1.77 11.10
C LEU A 142 14.08 1.81 11.57
N HIS A 143 14.99 2.21 10.68
CA HIS A 143 16.40 2.33 11.08
C HIS A 143 16.55 3.49 12.08
N PRO A 144 17.37 3.40 13.14
CA PRO A 144 17.43 4.44 14.19
C PRO A 144 18.01 5.79 13.72
N GLU A 145 18.94 5.78 12.75
CA GLU A 145 19.63 7.00 12.30
C GLU A 145 19.44 7.30 10.81
N ASN A 146 19.70 6.32 9.95
CA ASN A 146 19.58 6.44 8.50
C ASN A 146 18.21 5.96 7.98
N TRP A 147 17.25 6.88 7.90
CA TRP A 147 15.91 6.60 7.38
C TRP A 147 15.86 6.10 5.93
N ARG A 148 16.90 6.38 5.11
CA ARG A 148 16.94 6.02 3.69
C ARG A 148 17.09 4.52 3.43
N ILE A 149 17.50 3.76 4.43
CA ILE A 149 17.64 2.30 4.34
C ILE A 149 16.48 1.56 5.00
N THR A 150 15.45 2.29 5.44
CA THR A 150 14.18 1.66 5.87
C THR A 150 13.58 0.96 4.65
N PRO A 151 13.29 -0.34 4.72
CA PRO A 151 12.75 -1.08 3.59
C PRO A 151 11.34 -0.58 3.25
N ASP A 152 11.08 -0.34 1.98
CA ASP A 152 9.71 -0.19 1.48
C ASP A 152 9.08 -1.58 1.38
N VAL A 153 8.06 -1.83 2.20
CA VAL A 153 7.42 -3.15 2.28
C VAL A 153 6.12 -3.13 1.50
N ILE A 154 6.01 -4.06 0.55
CA ILE A 154 4.79 -4.35 -0.20
C ILE A 154 4.25 -5.73 0.17
N VAL A 155 2.93 -5.83 0.27
CA VAL A 155 2.22 -7.07 0.58
C VAL A 155 1.11 -7.27 -0.42
N ALA A 156 0.92 -8.51 -0.86
CA ALA A 156 -0.21 -8.90 -1.66
C ALA A 156 -1.44 -9.13 -0.80
N ASP A 157 -2.58 -8.60 -1.24
CA ASP A 157 -3.85 -8.95 -0.62
C ASP A 157 -4.07 -10.46 -0.64
N PRO A 158 -4.53 -11.04 0.47
CA PRO A 158 -4.73 -12.46 0.52
C PRO A 158 -5.90 -12.89 -0.37
N VAL A 159 -5.67 -13.95 -1.14
CA VAL A 159 -6.66 -14.58 -2.02
C VAL A 159 -6.98 -15.96 -1.50
N THR A 160 -8.25 -16.30 -1.40
CA THR A 160 -8.70 -17.67 -1.16
C THR A 160 -9.21 -18.27 -2.46
N THR A 161 -8.58 -19.34 -2.93
CA THR A 161 -8.97 -20.01 -4.17
C THR A 161 -8.56 -21.48 -4.16
N LYS A 162 -9.11 -22.27 -5.07
CA LYS A 162 -8.76 -23.67 -5.31
C LYS A 162 -8.15 -23.84 -6.69
N TYR A 163 -7.68 -25.06 -6.98
CA TYR A 163 -7.17 -25.37 -8.31
C TYR A 163 -8.24 -25.11 -9.39
N LEU A 164 -7.87 -24.25 -10.34
CA LEU A 164 -8.59 -24.01 -11.58
C LEU A 164 -7.60 -24.26 -12.73
N PRO A 165 -7.87 -25.21 -13.62
CA PRO A 165 -7.00 -25.50 -14.75
C PRO A 165 -6.69 -24.23 -15.56
N ASN A 166 -5.42 -24.07 -15.94
CA ASN A 166 -4.93 -22.97 -16.78
C ASN A 166 -5.18 -21.56 -16.23
N THR A 167 -5.46 -21.41 -14.93
CA THR A 167 -5.73 -20.11 -14.31
C THR A 167 -4.67 -19.80 -13.24
N PRO A 168 -3.84 -18.75 -13.41
CA PRO A 168 -2.92 -18.34 -12.37
C PRO A 168 -3.65 -17.63 -11.22
N VAL A 169 -3.09 -17.72 -10.02
CA VAL A 169 -3.54 -16.91 -8.88
C VAL A 169 -3.05 -15.48 -9.08
N GLY A 170 -3.96 -14.52 -9.11
CA GLY A 170 -3.64 -13.10 -9.22
C GLY A 170 -3.38 -12.48 -7.85
N LEU A 171 -2.13 -12.10 -7.57
CA LEU A 171 -1.72 -11.40 -6.36
C LEU A 171 -1.59 -9.89 -6.64
N SER A 172 -2.30 -9.07 -5.86
CA SER A 172 -2.28 -7.61 -6.00
C SER A 172 -1.49 -7.00 -4.85
N PHE A 173 -0.32 -6.47 -5.16
CA PHE A 173 0.63 -5.89 -4.20
C PHE A 173 0.35 -4.41 -3.97
N HIS A 174 0.38 -4.03 -2.70
CA HIS A 174 0.25 -2.64 -2.27
C HIS A 174 1.32 -2.31 -1.20
N HIS A 175 1.70 -1.04 -1.13
CA HIS A 175 2.57 -0.54 -0.06
C HIS A 175 1.80 -0.55 1.27
N ILE A 176 2.41 -1.10 2.33
CA ILE A 176 1.78 -1.14 3.66
C ILE A 176 2.27 -0.03 4.61
N MET A 177 3.38 0.62 4.26
CA MET A 177 3.95 1.76 4.99
C MET A 177 3.34 3.08 4.52
N SER A 178 3.63 4.17 5.23
CA SER A 178 3.33 5.53 4.79
C SER A 178 4.59 6.26 4.34
N SER A 179 4.48 7.08 3.29
CA SER A 179 5.58 7.88 2.75
C SER A 179 5.33 9.35 3.04
N LEU A 180 6.23 10.01 3.77
CA LEU A 180 6.11 11.43 4.10
C LEU A 180 7.15 12.28 3.35
N ASN A 181 6.68 13.30 2.65
CA ASN A 181 7.50 14.37 2.09
C ASN A 181 7.16 15.70 2.77
N ILE A 182 8.17 16.45 3.19
CA ILE A 182 7.99 17.73 3.89
C ILE A 182 8.61 18.84 3.07
N LYS A 183 7.81 19.86 2.77
CA LYS A 183 8.22 21.10 2.13
C LYS A 183 8.10 22.26 3.12
N VAL A 184 9.03 23.20 3.08
CA VAL A 184 9.01 24.40 3.91
C VAL A 184 9.24 25.64 3.05
N LYS A 185 8.48 26.70 3.31
CA LYS A 185 8.78 28.07 2.87
C LYS A 185 8.86 29.00 4.07
N SER A 186 9.47 30.17 3.90
CA SER A 186 9.40 31.24 4.88
C SER A 186 8.22 32.17 4.61
N ALA A 187 7.48 32.52 5.67
CA ALA A 187 6.42 33.52 5.61
C ALA A 187 6.92 34.95 5.88
N ASP A 188 8.00 35.09 6.64
CA ASP A 188 8.47 36.36 7.22
C ASP A 188 9.70 36.94 6.49
N GLY A 189 9.90 36.57 5.23
CA GLY A 189 11.09 36.92 4.43
C GLY A 189 12.18 35.86 4.49
N ASP A 190 13.31 36.08 3.81
CA ASP A 190 14.34 35.06 3.68
C ASP A 190 14.90 34.61 5.03
N ALA A 191 15.11 33.30 5.18
CA ALA A 191 15.60 32.68 6.41
C ALA A 191 16.61 31.58 6.09
N GLN A 192 17.40 31.17 7.07
CA GLN A 192 18.31 30.02 6.95
C GLN A 192 17.98 29.00 8.03
N LEU A 193 17.73 27.76 7.61
CA LEU A 193 17.63 26.63 8.51
C LEU A 193 19.03 26.05 8.75
N GLY A 194 19.36 25.79 10.00
CA GLY A 194 20.46 24.91 10.43
C GLY A 194 20.06 23.46 10.20
N LYS A 195 19.92 22.67 11.27
CA LYS A 195 19.51 21.26 11.16
C LYS A 195 18.00 21.11 11.16
N VAL A 196 17.52 20.25 10.29
CA VAL A 196 16.12 19.81 10.24
C VAL A 196 16.09 18.34 10.59
N LYS A 197 15.35 18.00 11.66
CA LYS A 197 15.31 16.65 12.20
C LYS A 197 13.89 16.14 12.40
N LEU A 198 13.70 14.86 12.14
CA LEU A 198 12.49 14.13 12.49
C LEU A 198 12.85 13.12 13.59
N PHE A 199 12.30 13.33 14.78
CA PHE A 199 12.50 12.49 15.94
C PHE A 199 11.31 11.55 16.12
N ILE A 200 11.59 10.28 16.38
CA ILE A 200 10.62 9.23 16.69
C ILE A 200 10.87 8.77 18.12
N GLU A 201 9.81 8.79 18.94
CA GLU A 201 9.87 8.36 20.34
C GLU A 201 10.33 6.90 20.49
N GLU A 202 10.93 6.56 21.64
CA GLU A 202 11.33 5.19 21.97
C GLU A 202 10.15 4.21 21.90
N ASN A 203 10.44 2.96 21.55
CA ASN A 203 9.47 1.87 21.39
C ASN A 203 8.43 2.08 20.28
N GLN A 204 8.64 3.05 19.37
CA GLN A 204 7.76 3.30 18.22
C GLN A 204 8.40 2.91 16.88
N SER A 205 9.65 2.47 16.90
CA SER A 205 10.46 2.22 15.71
C SER A 205 10.36 0.78 15.19
N ALA A 206 9.55 -0.10 15.79
CA ALA A 206 9.24 -1.41 15.23
C ALA A 206 7.77 -1.80 15.40
N ARG A 207 7.21 -2.48 14.40
CA ARG A 207 5.85 -3.03 14.41
C ARG A 207 5.81 -4.36 13.68
N PHE A 208 4.84 -5.19 14.05
CA PHE A 208 4.50 -6.38 13.29
C PHE A 208 3.41 -6.05 12.28
N TYR A 209 3.53 -6.56 11.06
CA TYR A 209 2.42 -6.58 10.11
C TYR A 209 1.91 -8.02 9.96
N ASN A 210 0.67 -8.27 10.34
CA ASN A 210 0.06 -9.58 10.27
C ASN A 210 -0.53 -9.81 8.88
N LEU A 211 0.08 -10.72 8.13
CA LEU A 211 -0.31 -11.10 6.78
C LEU A 211 -1.70 -11.71 6.71
N LYS A 212 -2.17 -12.40 7.77
CA LYS A 212 -3.51 -13.00 7.81
C LYS A 212 -4.61 -11.97 8.02
N THR A 213 -4.41 -11.07 8.99
CA THR A 213 -5.40 -10.05 9.36
C THR A 213 -5.24 -8.74 8.59
N THR A 214 -4.14 -8.57 7.86
CA THR A 214 -3.75 -7.35 7.15
C THR A 214 -3.64 -6.12 8.06
N GLN A 215 -3.25 -6.34 9.33
CA GLN A 215 -3.20 -5.30 10.37
C GLN A 215 -1.81 -5.09 10.93
N TRP A 216 -1.53 -3.83 11.31
CA TRP A 216 -0.36 -3.46 12.09
C TRP A 216 -0.58 -3.77 13.57
N GLU A 217 0.34 -4.50 14.17
CA GLU A 217 0.38 -4.86 15.58
C GLU A 217 1.62 -4.23 16.25
N LYS A 218 1.51 -3.91 17.55
CA LYS A 218 2.64 -3.38 18.31
C LYS A 218 3.74 -4.43 18.44
N SER A 219 4.99 -4.03 18.28
CA SER A 219 6.12 -4.88 18.63
C SER A 219 6.24 -5.01 20.15
N THR A 220 6.65 -6.18 20.61
CA THR A 220 7.01 -6.44 22.01
C THR A 220 8.49 -6.21 22.27
N THR A 221 9.29 -6.00 21.22
CA THR A 221 10.72 -5.72 21.32
C THR A 221 10.95 -4.24 21.61
N PRO A 222 11.68 -3.88 22.67
CA PRO A 222 12.07 -2.50 22.91
C PRO A 222 12.90 -1.95 21.74
N THR A 223 12.63 -0.72 21.33
CA THR A 223 13.40 -0.06 20.27
C THR A 223 13.91 1.30 20.73
N PRO A 224 15.16 1.68 20.36
CA PRO A 224 15.64 3.03 20.63
C PRO A 224 14.78 4.07 19.91
N SER A 225 14.87 5.31 20.38
CA SER A 225 14.37 6.46 19.62
C SER A 225 15.12 6.57 18.29
N ALA A 226 14.45 7.14 17.29
CA ALA A 226 15.07 7.42 16.00
C ALA A 226 15.21 8.93 15.80
N ASN A 227 16.30 9.36 15.17
CA ASN A 227 16.55 10.78 14.91
C ASN A 227 17.10 10.99 13.50
N TYR A 228 16.24 11.45 12.61
CA TYR A 228 16.50 11.56 11.18
C TYR A 228 16.91 12.96 10.83
N LEU A 229 18.16 13.13 10.39
CA LEU A 229 18.57 14.35 9.71
C LEU A 229 17.94 14.37 8.31
N LEU A 230 17.07 15.34 8.06
CA LEU A 230 16.40 15.51 6.77
C LEU A 230 17.22 16.43 5.86
N SER A 231 17.56 17.61 6.37
CA SER A 231 18.42 18.59 5.71
C SER A 231 19.26 19.37 6.71
N GLU A 232 20.28 20.06 6.18
CA GLU A 232 21.11 20.98 6.93
C GLU A 232 21.41 22.23 6.08
N ASN A 233 21.56 23.39 6.73
CA ASN A 233 21.97 24.66 6.10
C ASN A 233 21.07 25.07 4.92
N THR A 234 19.75 24.86 5.04
CA THR A 234 18.79 25.07 3.96
C THR A 234 18.33 26.53 3.90
N PRO A 235 18.57 27.27 2.80
CA PRO A 235 17.99 28.60 2.63
C PRO A 235 16.49 28.50 2.35
N LEU A 236 15.71 29.38 2.96
CA LEU A 236 14.28 29.52 2.75
C LEU A 236 13.96 30.88 2.16
N SER A 237 13.02 30.87 1.24
CA SER A 237 12.34 32.05 0.69
C SER A 237 10.83 31.80 0.71
N SER A 238 10.05 32.63 0.01
CA SER A 238 8.61 32.40 -0.19
C SER A 238 8.29 31.15 -1.02
N ILE A 239 9.27 30.57 -1.73
CA ILE A 239 9.11 29.37 -2.54
C ILE A 239 9.37 28.13 -1.66
N PRO A 240 8.44 27.16 -1.59
CA PRO A 240 8.66 25.92 -0.83
C PRO A 240 9.82 25.09 -1.35
N VAL A 241 10.69 24.65 -0.44
CA VAL A 241 11.79 23.71 -0.71
C VAL A 241 11.54 22.38 0.00
N ASN A 242 11.94 21.27 -0.60
CA ASN A 242 11.87 19.96 0.05
C ASN A 242 12.92 19.87 1.16
N LEU A 243 12.52 19.43 2.35
CA LEU A 243 13.44 19.15 3.46
C LEU A 243 14.10 17.77 3.34
N ASN A 244 13.49 16.86 2.59
CA ASN A 244 13.96 15.50 2.40
C ASN A 244 14.08 15.24 0.89
N SER A 245 15.18 14.62 0.46
CA SER A 245 15.42 14.36 -0.97
C SER A 245 14.68 13.12 -1.49
N THR A 246 14.28 12.24 -0.59
CA THR A 246 13.44 11.06 -0.84
C THR A 246 12.37 11.00 0.25
N PRO A 247 11.19 10.40 0.02
CA PRO A 247 10.18 10.32 1.06
C PRO A 247 10.64 9.51 2.27
N VAL A 248 10.29 9.96 3.48
CA VAL A 248 10.58 9.28 4.74
C VAL A 248 9.52 8.21 4.96
N LEU A 249 9.93 6.95 5.09
CA LEU A 249 9.00 5.86 5.34
C LEU A 249 8.73 5.72 6.84
N LEU A 250 7.44 5.71 7.20
CA LEU A 250 6.96 5.65 8.58
C LEU A 250 5.81 4.65 8.70
N PHE A 251 5.54 4.19 9.92
CA PHE A 251 4.36 3.38 10.17
C PHE A 251 3.10 4.24 10.12
N PRO A 252 1.99 3.73 9.57
CA PRO A 252 0.72 4.42 9.61
C PRO A 252 0.24 4.73 11.04
N GLY A 253 -0.39 5.89 11.25
CA GLY A 253 -0.98 6.30 12.52
C GLY A 253 0.02 6.59 13.66
N MET A 254 1.28 6.90 13.35
CA MET A 254 2.31 7.19 14.37
C MET A 254 2.56 8.68 14.62
N GLU A 255 1.71 9.58 14.12
CA GLU A 255 1.90 11.04 14.13
C GLU A 255 2.17 11.61 15.53
N GLN A 256 1.50 11.07 16.55
CA GLN A 256 1.66 11.49 17.95
C GLN A 256 3.04 11.19 18.55
N PHE A 257 3.80 10.31 17.91
CA PHE A 257 5.13 9.88 18.32
C PHE A 257 6.25 10.48 17.47
N VAL A 258 5.90 11.32 16.49
CA VAL A 258 6.84 11.91 15.55
C VAL A 258 6.89 13.41 15.75
N ARG A 259 8.09 13.94 15.97
CA ARG A 259 8.36 15.37 16.15
C ARG A 259 9.27 15.89 15.05
N LEU A 260 8.84 16.92 14.35
CA LEU A 260 9.69 17.71 13.46
C LEU A 260 10.34 18.83 14.29
N THR A 261 11.67 18.94 14.23
CA THR A 261 12.44 20.02 14.85
C THR A 261 13.29 20.71 13.79
N VAL A 262 13.24 22.04 13.76
CA VAL A 262 13.99 22.86 12.84
C VAL A 262 14.77 23.91 13.62
N ASP A 263 16.09 23.90 13.44
CA ASP A 263 16.96 24.94 13.97
C ASP A 263 16.93 26.11 12.99
N LYS A 264 16.35 27.25 13.38
CA LYS A 264 16.30 28.47 12.58
C LYS A 264 17.44 29.39 12.98
N LYS A 265 18.21 29.86 11.99
CA LYS A 265 19.29 30.82 12.22
C LYS A 265 18.72 32.21 12.52
N LEU A 266 19.18 32.81 13.61
CA LEU A 266 18.85 34.17 14.02
C LEU A 266 19.85 35.18 13.41
N LEU A 267 19.50 36.46 13.49
CA LEU A 267 20.31 37.57 12.95
C LEU A 267 21.67 37.70 13.64
N ASP A 268 21.77 37.30 14.91
CA ASP A 268 23.02 37.26 15.68
C ASP A 268 23.92 36.05 15.34
N GLY A 269 23.47 35.18 14.41
CA GLY A 269 24.16 33.98 13.98
C GLY A 269 23.91 32.75 14.85
N SER A 270 23.18 32.87 15.97
CA SER A 270 22.76 31.74 16.79
C SER A 270 21.60 30.97 16.15
N TYR A 271 21.21 29.84 16.75
CA TYR A 271 20.09 29.02 16.28
C TYR A 271 19.02 28.92 17.37
N ASP A 272 17.76 29.07 16.97
CA ASP A 272 16.59 28.80 17.80
C ASP A 272 15.82 27.60 17.27
N ALA A 273 15.35 26.73 18.17
CA ALA A 273 14.73 25.46 17.80
C ALA A 273 13.21 25.56 17.82
N ILE A 274 12.60 25.39 16.65
CA ILE A 274 11.14 25.34 16.49
C ILE A 274 10.75 23.88 16.31
N SER A 275 9.85 23.38 17.16
CA SER A 275 9.40 21.98 17.08
C SER A 275 7.89 21.84 17.09
N MET A 276 7.40 20.79 16.44
CA MET A 276 5.99 20.41 16.42
C MET A 276 5.83 18.90 16.33
N LYS A 277 4.82 18.32 16.98
CA LYS A 277 4.43 16.93 16.69
C LYS A 277 3.62 16.88 15.40
N LEU A 278 3.72 15.78 14.66
CA LEU A 278 2.88 15.60 13.47
C LEU A 278 1.40 15.52 13.85
N SER A 279 1.06 15.04 15.05
CA SER A 279 -0.33 15.01 15.55
C SER A 279 -0.93 16.40 15.82
N ASP A 280 -0.08 17.41 16.01
CA ASP A 280 -0.54 18.79 16.27
C ASP A 280 -0.93 19.51 14.97
N ILE A 281 -0.66 18.87 13.82
CA ILE A 281 -0.92 19.40 12.50
C ILE A 281 -2.42 19.40 12.23
N LYS A 282 -2.94 20.59 11.95
CA LYS A 282 -4.33 20.84 11.63
C LYS A 282 -4.43 21.56 10.30
N ASP A 283 -5.50 21.28 9.57
CA ASP A 283 -5.85 22.04 8.38
C ASP A 283 -6.32 23.47 8.73
N LYS A 284 -6.69 24.25 7.72
CA LYS A 284 -7.18 25.62 7.89
C LYS A 284 -8.49 25.72 8.68
N THR A 285 -9.20 24.61 8.85
CA THR A 285 -10.45 24.52 9.64
C THR A 285 -10.20 24.10 11.09
N GLY A 286 -8.97 23.72 11.44
CA GLY A 286 -8.61 23.22 12.76
C GLY A 286 -8.77 21.69 12.91
N THR A 287 -9.06 20.98 11.82
CA THR A 287 -9.23 19.53 11.79
C THR A 287 -7.85 18.84 11.70
N PRO A 288 -7.58 17.80 12.52
CA PRO A 288 -6.33 17.03 12.40
C PRO A 288 -6.17 16.42 11.00
N ILE A 289 -4.96 16.50 10.44
CA ILE A 289 -4.65 15.93 9.12
C ILE A 289 -4.02 14.54 9.33
N PRO A 290 -4.61 13.45 8.79
CA PRO A 290 -4.01 12.12 8.85
C PRO A 290 -2.88 12.02 7.82
N LEU A 291 -1.65 12.29 8.25
CA LEU A 291 -0.48 12.35 7.37
C LEU A 291 0.14 10.98 7.12
N LEU A 292 0.02 10.04 8.05
CA LEU A 292 0.69 8.75 8.00
C LEU A 292 -0.34 7.66 7.75
N LEU A 293 -0.64 7.45 6.47
CA LEU A 293 -1.65 6.49 6.00
C LEU A 293 -1.01 5.31 5.25
N PRO A 294 -1.55 4.09 5.41
CA PRO A 294 -1.01 2.91 4.73
C PRO A 294 -1.14 3.06 3.21
N GLY A 295 -0.03 2.86 2.49
CA GLY A 295 0.00 2.92 1.03
C GLY A 295 -0.18 4.33 0.46
N ILE A 296 0.01 5.38 1.26
CA ILE A 296 -0.17 6.77 0.84
C ILE A 296 1.16 7.52 0.89
N ARG A 297 1.42 8.30 -0.16
CA ARG A 297 2.41 9.36 -0.23
C ARG A 297 1.77 10.69 0.19
N SER A 298 2.20 11.18 1.35
CA SER A 298 1.76 12.45 1.90
C SER A 298 2.81 13.51 1.64
N THR A 299 2.42 14.64 1.03
CA THR A 299 3.26 15.83 0.97
C THR A 299 2.69 16.91 1.86
N LEU A 300 3.43 17.29 2.90
CA LEU A 300 3.10 18.37 3.82
C LEU A 300 3.90 19.61 3.45
N THR A 301 3.22 20.73 3.19
CA THR A 301 3.86 22.03 2.95
C THR A 301 3.62 22.95 4.14
N LEU A 302 4.70 23.33 4.82
CA LEU A 302 4.70 24.20 5.97
C LEU A 302 5.19 25.61 5.60
N SER A 303 4.58 26.61 6.21
CA SER A 303 5.09 27.98 6.25
C SER A 303 5.72 28.22 7.61
N LEU A 304 7.02 28.48 7.62
CA LEU A 304 7.76 28.90 8.80
C LEU A 304 7.48 30.39 9.08
N LYS A 305 6.95 30.67 10.26
CA LYS A 305 6.83 32.01 10.82
C LYS A 305 7.95 32.24 11.85
N SER A 306 7.93 33.41 12.48
CA SER A 306 8.98 33.86 13.38
C SER A 306 9.28 32.87 14.50
N THR A 307 8.23 32.26 15.08
CA THR A 307 8.32 31.34 16.23
C THR A 307 7.54 30.03 16.08
N ASN A 308 6.83 29.81 14.98
CA ASN A 308 6.01 28.61 14.79
C ASN A 308 5.85 28.20 13.33
N PHE A 309 5.26 27.02 13.12
CA PHE A 309 4.81 26.55 11.82
C PHE A 309 3.32 26.79 11.63
N SER A 310 2.94 27.03 10.39
CA SER A 310 1.55 26.93 9.94
C SER A 310 1.48 26.04 8.70
N VAL A 311 0.41 25.28 8.56
CA VAL A 311 0.18 24.47 7.36
C VAL A 311 -0.24 25.38 6.22
N ASP A 312 0.52 25.34 5.12
CA ASP A 312 0.17 26.04 3.90
C ASP A 312 -0.76 25.18 3.04
N ASN A 313 -0.34 23.94 2.82
CA ASN A 313 -1.03 22.95 2.03
C ASN A 313 -0.62 21.53 2.44
N PHE A 314 -1.46 20.54 2.14
CA PHE A 314 -1.10 19.13 2.19
C PHE A 314 -1.71 18.40 0.99
N SER A 315 -1.08 17.32 0.55
CA SER A 315 -1.64 16.43 -0.47
C SER A 315 -1.43 14.98 -0.06
N LEU A 316 -2.46 14.17 -0.25
CA LEU A 316 -2.43 12.73 -0.05
C LEU A 316 -2.59 12.08 -1.43
N GLN A 317 -1.71 11.16 -1.76
CA GLN A 317 -1.69 10.46 -3.04
C GLN A 317 -1.44 8.99 -2.81
N GLU A 318 -2.16 8.12 -3.51
CA GLU A 318 -1.89 6.68 -3.47
C GLU A 318 -0.47 6.36 -3.98
N TRP A 319 0.21 5.49 -3.25
CA TRP A 319 1.58 5.10 -3.54
C TRP A 319 1.59 4.09 -4.68
N GLY A 320 2.08 4.52 -5.85
CA GLY A 320 2.06 3.73 -7.09
C GLY A 320 1.38 4.48 -8.24
N ARG A 321 0.47 5.41 -7.92
CA ARG A 321 -0.24 6.25 -8.89
C ARG A 321 0.43 7.60 -9.01
N VAL A 322 1.29 7.82 -10.01
CA VAL A 322 1.72 9.18 -10.39
C VAL A 322 0.52 9.83 -11.05
N VAL A 323 0.03 10.96 -10.53
CA VAL A 323 -1.01 11.75 -11.18
C VAL A 323 -0.40 13.11 -11.47
N ASN A 324 0.26 13.24 -12.62
CA ASN A 324 0.33 14.55 -13.27
C ASN A 324 -1.07 14.80 -13.87
N LYS A 325 -1.97 15.38 -13.09
CA LYS A 325 -3.15 16.01 -13.66
C LYS A 325 -3.11 17.49 -13.36
N ASP A 326 -2.80 18.24 -14.41
CA ASP A 326 -3.36 19.56 -14.61
C ASP A 326 -4.86 19.51 -14.29
N ILE A 327 -5.30 20.53 -13.57
CA ILE A 327 -6.68 20.73 -13.14
C ILE A 327 -7.57 20.74 -14.39
N ILE A 328 -8.18 19.60 -14.72
CA ILE A 328 -9.24 19.52 -15.73
C ILE A 328 -10.43 18.76 -15.13
N ASN A 329 -11.44 19.55 -14.80
CA ASN A 329 -12.83 19.28 -14.46
C ASN A 329 -13.21 18.43 -13.22
N PRO A 330 -14.22 18.88 -12.45
CA PRO A 330 -14.77 18.17 -11.31
C PRO A 330 -15.83 17.18 -11.77
N SER A 331 -15.46 16.01 -12.28
CA SER A 331 -16.48 15.08 -12.78
C SER A 331 -16.06 13.63 -12.63
N THR A 332 -16.08 13.15 -11.37
CA THR A 332 -16.50 11.79 -10.92
C THR A 332 -16.02 11.50 -9.50
N ARG A 333 -16.79 11.91 -8.48
CA ARG A 333 -16.55 11.50 -7.08
C ARG A 333 -17.54 10.41 -6.68
N ILE A 334 -17.10 9.42 -5.92
CA ILE A 334 -18.02 8.53 -5.22
C ILE A 334 -18.51 9.28 -3.98
N VAL A 335 -19.83 9.38 -3.85
CA VAL A 335 -20.47 9.83 -2.63
C VAL A 335 -20.83 8.61 -1.82
N ILE A 336 -20.18 8.46 -0.67
CA ILE A 336 -20.47 7.38 0.26
C ILE A 336 -21.54 7.87 1.22
N ASN A 337 -22.75 7.34 1.05
CA ASN A 337 -23.84 7.54 1.98
C ASN A 337 -23.84 6.40 2.99
N VAL A 338 -23.70 6.71 4.27
CA VAL A 338 -23.85 5.71 5.34
C VAL A 338 -25.10 6.03 6.14
N TYR A 339 -25.98 5.05 6.25
CA TYR A 339 -27.16 5.10 7.10
C TYR A 339 -26.79 4.43 8.42
N SER A 340 -26.15 5.11 9.37
CA SER A 340 -25.81 4.52 10.69
C SER A 340 -26.13 5.45 11.85
N LEU A 341 -26.38 4.84 13.03
CA LEU A 341 -26.57 5.51 14.33
C LEU A 341 -25.24 5.96 14.97
N ASP A 342 -24.08 5.46 14.52
CA ASP A 342 -22.76 5.79 15.08
C ASP A 342 -21.93 6.70 14.16
N ILE A 343 -22.18 8.00 14.32
CA ILE A 343 -21.52 9.11 13.61
C ILE A 343 -20.01 9.13 13.85
N GLU A 344 -19.55 8.69 15.02
CA GLU A 344 -18.14 8.76 15.41
C GLU A 344 -17.31 7.69 14.69
N ARG A 345 -17.91 6.52 14.41
CA ARG A 345 -17.28 5.50 13.59
C ARG A 345 -17.16 5.96 12.14
N TYR A 346 -18.19 6.63 11.62
CA TYR A 346 -18.22 7.15 10.25
C TYR A 346 -17.15 8.21 9.97
N LYS A 347 -16.88 9.11 10.93
CA LYS A 347 -15.81 10.11 10.82
C LYS A 347 -14.41 9.52 10.68
N LYS A 348 -14.25 8.23 11.01
CA LYS A 348 -12.98 7.51 10.92
C LYS A 348 -12.80 6.83 9.57
N ILE A 349 -13.75 6.90 8.63
CA ILE A 349 -13.55 6.35 7.28
C ILE A 349 -12.50 7.18 6.56
N GLN A 350 -11.43 6.52 6.12
CA GLN A 350 -10.27 7.14 5.51
C GLN A 350 -10.20 6.89 4.00
N SER A 351 -10.45 5.66 3.57
CA SER A 351 -10.52 5.30 2.16
C SER A 351 -11.44 4.11 1.96
N ILE A 352 -11.88 3.95 0.72
CA ILE A 352 -12.63 2.79 0.28
C ILE A 352 -11.92 2.09 -0.86
N ARG A 353 -12.16 0.80 -0.94
CA ARG A 353 -11.74 -0.06 -2.04
C ARG A 353 -12.91 -0.92 -2.47
N ILE A 354 -13.17 -0.97 -3.76
CA ILE A 354 -14.19 -1.82 -4.36
C ILE A 354 -13.48 -2.81 -5.28
N ILE A 355 -13.65 -4.10 -5.02
CA ILE A 355 -13.18 -5.18 -5.89
C ILE A 355 -14.39 -5.72 -6.63
N SER A 356 -14.38 -5.66 -7.96
CA SER A 356 -15.49 -6.10 -8.79
C SER A 356 -15.03 -6.55 -10.17
N LEU A 357 -15.51 -7.72 -10.63
CA LEU A 357 -15.23 -8.25 -11.97
C LEU A 357 -13.73 -8.30 -12.31
N GLY A 358 -12.88 -8.63 -11.33
CA GLY A 358 -11.42 -8.67 -11.50
C GLY A 358 -10.76 -7.30 -11.64
N LYS A 359 -11.51 -6.21 -11.46
CA LYS A 359 -11.03 -4.83 -11.37
C LYS A 359 -11.12 -4.33 -9.93
N GLU A 360 -10.27 -3.37 -9.63
CA GLU A 360 -10.14 -2.76 -8.32
C GLU A 360 -10.24 -1.24 -8.45
N TYR A 361 -11.01 -0.63 -7.57
CA TYR A 361 -11.24 0.81 -7.53
C TYR A 361 -10.97 1.31 -6.11
N ARG A 362 -10.02 2.23 -5.95
CA ARG A 362 -9.66 2.82 -4.65
C ARG A 362 -9.86 4.31 -4.65
N ALA A 363 -10.43 4.82 -3.57
CA ALA A 363 -10.63 6.25 -3.44
C ALA A 363 -10.46 6.69 -1.98
N ILE A 364 -9.63 7.72 -1.78
CA ILE A 364 -9.43 8.37 -0.50
C ILE A 364 -10.61 9.29 -0.20
N VAL A 365 -11.00 9.37 1.07
CA VAL A 365 -11.99 10.34 1.55
C VAL A 365 -11.42 11.75 1.48
N ALA A 366 -12.02 12.61 0.65
CA ALA A 366 -11.60 13.99 0.45
C ALA A 366 -12.33 14.98 1.39
N SER A 367 -13.59 14.70 1.75
CA SER A 367 -14.35 15.56 2.66
C SER A 367 -15.56 14.86 3.27
N ILE A 368 -15.85 15.15 4.53
CA ILE A 368 -17.07 14.75 5.23
C ILE A 368 -18.08 15.90 5.17
N LEU A 369 -19.26 15.70 4.56
CA LEU A 369 -20.33 16.69 4.52
C LEU A 369 -21.24 16.49 5.74
N SER A 370 -21.07 17.32 6.76
CA SER A 370 -21.69 17.09 8.09
C SER A 370 -23.13 17.60 8.24
N SER A 371 -23.87 17.88 7.17
CA SER A 371 -25.09 18.70 7.26
C SER A 371 -26.42 18.03 6.91
N ALA A 372 -26.49 16.74 6.60
CA ALA A 372 -27.77 16.03 6.50
C ALA A 372 -27.61 14.51 6.70
N PHE A 373 -28.67 13.85 7.15
CA PHE A 373 -28.82 12.40 7.07
C PHE A 373 -29.38 12.05 5.67
N PRO A 374 -28.81 11.07 4.94
CA PRO A 374 -27.66 10.24 5.29
C PRO A 374 -26.35 11.06 5.27
N PHE A 375 -25.41 10.67 6.13
CA PHE A 375 -24.07 11.28 6.10
C PHE A 375 -23.39 10.94 4.79
N SER A 376 -22.89 11.97 4.11
CA SER A 376 -22.20 11.85 2.83
C SER A 376 -20.71 12.14 2.97
N VAL A 377 -19.90 11.26 2.41
CA VAL A 377 -18.46 11.43 2.27
C VAL A 377 -18.16 11.52 0.79
N LEU A 378 -17.40 12.53 0.41
CA LEU A 378 -16.89 12.63 -0.94
C LEU A 378 -15.52 11.98 -0.98
N THR A 379 -15.32 11.08 -1.93
CA THR A 379 -13.98 10.60 -2.26
C THR A 379 -13.27 11.54 -3.23
N GLU A 380 -11.98 11.31 -3.44
CA GLU A 380 -11.24 11.84 -4.57
C GLU A 380 -11.83 11.39 -5.92
N ASN A 381 -11.35 12.01 -7.01
CA ASN A 381 -11.77 11.65 -8.37
C ASN A 381 -11.15 10.30 -8.77
N LEU A 382 -12.00 9.39 -9.25
CA LEU A 382 -11.59 8.12 -9.85
C LEU A 382 -11.49 8.24 -11.38
N ASP A 383 -10.43 7.69 -11.96
CA ASP A 383 -10.16 7.76 -13.41
C ASP A 383 -11.04 6.82 -14.23
N GLU A 384 -11.33 5.63 -13.70
CA GLU A 384 -12.28 4.66 -14.27
C GLU A 384 -13.22 4.16 -13.18
N LEU A 385 -14.48 3.93 -13.52
CA LEU A 385 -15.52 3.50 -12.58
C LEU A 385 -16.33 2.34 -13.16
N PRO A 386 -16.72 1.36 -12.33
CA PRO A 386 -17.53 0.25 -12.78
C PRO A 386 -18.98 0.74 -12.98
N GLN A 387 -19.49 0.74 -14.21
CA GLN A 387 -20.91 1.06 -14.46
C GLN A 387 -21.86 0.11 -13.71
N SER A 388 -21.40 -1.09 -13.42
CA SER A 388 -22.10 -2.10 -12.62
C SER A 388 -21.09 -2.87 -11.77
N LEU A 389 -21.52 -3.26 -10.58
CA LEU A 389 -20.77 -4.17 -9.73
C LEU A 389 -21.29 -5.60 -9.94
N GLY A 390 -20.38 -6.57 -10.04
CA GLY A 390 -20.73 -7.99 -10.05
C GLY A 390 -21.29 -8.46 -8.70
N VAL A 391 -22.05 -9.56 -8.70
CA VAL A 391 -22.66 -10.11 -7.47
C VAL A 391 -21.65 -10.56 -6.40
N TYR A 392 -20.39 -10.79 -6.80
CA TYR A 392 -19.27 -11.13 -5.91
C TYR A 392 -18.42 -9.91 -5.53
N SER A 393 -18.94 -8.69 -5.71
CA SER A 393 -18.17 -7.49 -5.40
C SER A 393 -17.95 -7.35 -3.90
N GLN A 394 -16.75 -6.93 -3.53
CA GLN A 394 -16.40 -6.67 -2.14
C GLN A 394 -16.09 -5.19 -1.96
N LEU A 395 -16.72 -4.57 -0.97
CA LEU A 395 -16.36 -3.25 -0.50
C LEU A 395 -15.44 -3.43 0.71
N ILE A 396 -14.31 -2.76 0.71
CA ILE A 396 -13.36 -2.73 1.83
C ILE A 396 -13.21 -1.29 2.27
N ILE A 397 -13.44 -1.03 3.56
CA ILE A 397 -13.31 0.29 4.17
C ILE A 397 -12.09 0.29 5.08
N TYR A 398 -11.22 1.25 4.85
CA TYR A 398 -10.05 1.49 5.70
C TYR A 398 -10.36 2.66 6.63
N MET A 399 -10.07 2.45 7.91
CA MET A 399 -10.33 3.44 8.96
C MET A 399 -9.04 4.12 9.41
N THR A 400 -9.15 5.33 9.96
CA THR A 400 -8.02 6.10 10.49
C THR A 400 -7.30 5.43 11.66
N ASP A 401 -7.93 4.45 12.32
CA ASP A 401 -7.31 3.64 13.38
C ASP A 401 -6.66 2.35 12.85
N ASN A 402 -6.51 2.24 11.52
CA ASN A 402 -6.01 1.07 10.79
C ASN A 402 -6.92 -0.17 10.86
N SER A 403 -8.14 -0.06 11.37
CA SER A 403 -9.12 -1.13 11.22
C SER A 403 -9.62 -1.21 9.77
N VAL A 404 -9.97 -2.43 9.35
CA VAL A 404 -10.41 -2.74 7.99
C VAL A 404 -11.75 -3.47 8.06
N PHE A 405 -12.76 -2.96 7.37
CA PHE A 405 -14.08 -3.56 7.30
C PHE A 405 -14.34 -4.08 5.90
N LYS A 406 -14.58 -5.39 5.78
CA LYS A 406 -14.98 -6.03 4.53
C LYS A 406 -16.48 -6.18 4.50
N ILE A 407 -17.14 -5.38 3.66
CA ILE A 407 -18.58 -5.35 3.50
C ILE A 407 -18.95 -6.15 2.23
N PRO A 408 -19.78 -7.21 2.37
CA PRO A 408 -20.24 -7.99 1.22
C PRO A 408 -21.22 -7.20 0.36
N PHE A 409 -21.33 -7.55 -0.93
CA PHE A 409 -22.27 -6.91 -1.88
C PHE A 409 -23.71 -6.82 -1.37
N SER A 410 -24.14 -7.77 -0.54
CA SER A 410 -25.48 -7.78 0.06
C SER A 410 -25.76 -6.64 1.04
N MET A 411 -24.73 -5.93 1.52
CA MET A 411 -24.82 -4.90 2.56
C MET A 411 -24.51 -3.49 2.06
N TYR A 412 -24.42 -3.31 0.74
CA TYR A 412 -24.33 -1.99 0.13
C TYR A 412 -25.04 -1.95 -1.22
N GLN A 413 -25.50 -0.76 -1.58
CA GLN A 413 -26.09 -0.46 -2.87
C GLN A 413 -25.15 0.47 -3.63
N TYR A 414 -24.84 0.10 -4.86
CA TYR A 414 -24.09 0.94 -5.77
C TYR A 414 -25.03 1.49 -6.83
N ARG A 415 -25.12 2.83 -6.92
CA ARG A 415 -25.90 3.52 -7.94
C ARG A 415 -24.98 4.29 -8.87
N TYR A 416 -24.96 3.84 -10.13
CA TYR A 416 -24.34 4.59 -11.21
C TYR A 416 -25.26 5.72 -11.66
N ASP A 417 -24.71 6.93 -11.74
CA ASP A 417 -25.31 8.14 -12.26
C ASP A 417 -24.18 8.92 -12.93
N GLU A 418 -24.40 9.27 -14.20
CA GLU A 418 -23.42 9.91 -15.09
C GLU A 418 -22.91 11.26 -14.55
N ASN A 419 -23.65 11.91 -13.64
CA ASN A 419 -23.29 13.19 -13.05
C ASN A 419 -22.73 13.07 -11.62
N ARG A 420 -23.13 12.04 -10.85
CA ARG A 420 -22.70 11.87 -9.45
C ARG A 420 -22.91 10.43 -8.98
N LEU A 421 -21.84 9.71 -8.72
CA LEU A 421 -21.94 8.33 -8.21
C LEU A 421 -22.27 8.29 -6.73
N ILE A 422 -23.16 7.37 -6.36
CA ILE A 422 -23.60 7.19 -4.98
C ILE A 422 -23.40 5.72 -4.60
N LEU A 423 -22.51 5.50 -3.63
CA LEU A 423 -22.39 4.24 -2.91
C LEU A 423 -23.14 4.41 -1.58
N THR A 424 -24.25 3.69 -1.43
CA THR A 424 -25.00 3.66 -0.18
C THR A 424 -24.63 2.41 0.59
N ILE A 425 -24.07 2.55 1.78
CA ILE A 425 -23.78 1.44 2.68
C ILE A 425 -24.91 1.33 3.69
N ASP A 426 -25.42 0.12 3.88
CA ASP A 426 -26.48 -0.14 4.85
C ASP A 426 -25.94 -0.07 6.29
N SER A 427 -26.83 0.32 7.20
CA SER A 427 -26.63 0.33 8.65
C SER A 427 -26.07 -0.97 9.20
N GLU A 428 -26.56 -2.11 8.71
CA GLU A 428 -26.17 -3.43 9.19
C GLU A 428 -24.71 -3.78 8.86
N ALA A 429 -24.10 -3.12 7.87
CA ALA A 429 -22.73 -3.37 7.44
C ALA A 429 -21.68 -3.07 8.52
N PHE A 430 -22.00 -2.23 9.51
CA PHE A 430 -21.09 -1.84 10.59
C PHE A 430 -21.43 -2.50 11.94
N ASN A 431 -22.48 -3.32 11.99
CA ASN A 431 -22.94 -4.01 13.19
C ASN A 431 -22.37 -5.43 13.31
N GLN A 432 -21.59 -5.88 12.33
CA GLN A 432 -20.85 -7.14 12.29
C GLN A 432 -19.38 -6.89 12.57
#